data_AF-A0A9E1J5V8-F1
#
_entry.id   AF-A0A9E1J5V8-F1
#
_cell.length_a   1.000
_cell.length_b   1.000
_cell.length_c   1.000
_cell.angle_alpha   90.00
_cell.angle_beta   90.00
_cell.angle_gamma   90.00
#
_symmetry.space_group_name_H-M   'P 1'
#
loop_
_entity.id
_entity.type
_entity.pdbx_description
1 polymer ?
#
loop_
_entity_poly.entity_id
_entity_poly.type
_entity_poly.pdbx_seq_one_letter_code
_entity_poly.pdbx_strand_id
1 'polypeptide(L)'
;TEASEGAELILKACGSSALQIWQHKNYRLGLMAHPDTCLTIGPEPSRLTRGGQRLPSKHMARSLMLAACSESAFARQLWRLEAPQNRSGAVMPFGK
;
A
#
# COMPACT_ATOMS: atom_id res chain seq x y z
N THR A 1 -17.28 9.14 -2.00
CA THR A 1 -16.24 8.27 -2.59
C THR A 1 -16.53 6.88 -2.11
N GLU A 2 -16.64 5.93 -3.03
CA GLU A 2 -17.04 4.54 -2.76
C GLU A 2 -15.78 3.67 -2.67
N ALA A 3 -15.82 2.60 -1.88
CA ALA A 3 -14.73 1.61 -1.84
C ALA A 3 -14.95 0.57 -2.94
N SER A 4 -14.56 0.93 -4.16
CA SER A 4 -14.62 0.05 -5.34
C SER A 4 -13.21 -0.39 -5.76
N GLU A 5 -13.16 -1.48 -6.53
CA GLU A 5 -11.90 -1.94 -7.12
C GLU A 5 -11.30 -0.87 -8.04
N GLY A 6 -9.99 -0.64 -7.89
CA GLY A 6 -9.28 0.40 -8.64
C GLY A 6 -9.54 1.83 -8.18
N ALA A 7 -10.30 2.02 -7.09
CA ALA A 7 -10.50 3.35 -6.51
C ALA A 7 -9.17 3.98 -6.06
N GLU A 8 -9.06 5.30 -6.26
CA GLU A 8 -7.87 6.06 -5.89
C GLU A 8 -7.71 6.15 -4.35
N LEU A 9 -6.49 5.90 -3.89
CA LEU A 9 -6.12 6.07 -2.49
C LEU A 9 -5.46 7.44 -2.29
N ILE A 10 -6.11 8.28 -1.50
CA ILE A 10 -5.64 9.63 -1.20
C ILE A 10 -5.56 9.87 0.30
N LEU A 11 -4.55 10.63 0.73
CA LEU A 11 -4.45 11.09 2.10
C LEU A 11 -5.37 12.28 2.32
N LYS A 12 -6.17 12.22 3.38
CA LYS A 12 -7.06 13.30 3.84
C LYS A 12 -6.90 13.47 5.35
N ALA A 13 -7.37 14.61 5.86
CA ALA A 13 -7.50 14.79 7.30
C ALA A 13 -8.33 13.66 7.91
N CYS A 14 -7.89 13.17 9.08
CA CYS A 14 -8.62 12.16 9.83
C CYS A 14 -9.96 12.74 10.29
N GLY A 15 -11.06 12.05 10.02
CA GLY A 15 -12.42 12.56 10.23
C GLY A 15 -13.45 11.46 10.47
N SER A 16 -13.04 10.35 11.10
CA SER A 16 -13.90 9.21 11.46
C SER A 16 -14.71 8.62 10.30
N SER A 17 -14.31 8.85 9.05
CA SER A 17 -14.98 8.25 7.91
C SER A 17 -14.79 6.74 7.92
N ALA A 18 -15.84 6.00 7.57
CA ALA A 18 -15.79 4.54 7.45
C ALA A 18 -14.71 4.03 6.45
N LEU A 19 -14.27 4.90 5.54
CA LEU A 19 -13.20 4.65 4.55
C LEU A 19 -11.79 4.96 5.06
N GLN A 20 -11.68 5.49 6.27
CA GLN A 20 -10.41 5.79 6.94
C GLN A 20 -10.08 4.75 8.02
N ILE A 21 -11.01 3.84 8.33
CA ILE A 21 -10.83 2.82 9.37
C ILE A 21 -10.45 1.50 8.70
N TRP A 22 -9.24 1.05 8.99
CA TRP A 22 -8.65 -0.15 8.42
C TRP A 22 -8.43 -1.20 9.50
N GLN A 23 -8.56 -2.46 9.12
CA GLN A 23 -8.23 -3.60 9.97
C GLN A 23 -7.04 -4.35 9.38
N HIS A 24 -6.03 -4.60 10.20
CA HIS A 24 -4.96 -5.55 9.88
C HIS A 24 -5.34 -6.92 10.42
N LYS A 25 -5.58 -7.88 9.54
CA LYS A 25 -5.97 -9.25 9.90
C LYS A 25 -5.39 -10.23 8.89
N ASN A 26 -4.83 -11.34 9.37
CA ASN A 26 -4.22 -12.38 8.52
C ASN A 26 -3.22 -11.79 7.51
N TYR A 27 -2.39 -10.85 7.98
CA TYR A 27 -1.40 -10.12 7.17
C TYR A 27 -1.98 -9.26 6.04
N ARG A 28 -3.30 -9.06 5.97
CA ARG A 28 -3.95 -8.16 5.01
C ARG A 28 -4.41 -6.89 5.70
N LEU A 29 -4.42 -5.78 4.96
CA LEU A 29 -5.03 -4.52 5.38
C LEU A 29 -6.36 -4.38 4.63
N GLY A 30 -7.48 -4.54 5.33
CA GLY A 30 -8.82 -4.41 4.77
C GLY A 30 -9.57 -3.20 5.32
N LEU A 31 -10.55 -2.70 4.58
CA LEU A 31 -11.44 -1.64 5.08
C LEU A 31 -12.46 -2.24 6.05
N MET A 32 -12.67 -1.60 7.21
CA MET A 32 -13.65 -2.13 8.18
C MET A 32 -15.07 -2.13 7.63
N ALA A 33 -15.44 -1.12 6.84
CA ALA A 33 -16.76 -1.05 6.21
C ALA A 33 -16.93 -1.95 4.98
N HIS A 34 -15.82 -2.47 4.44
CA HIS A 34 -15.79 -3.31 3.23
C HIS A 34 -14.80 -4.46 3.44
N PRO A 35 -15.19 -5.50 4.21
CA PRO A 35 -14.26 -6.53 4.69
C PRO A 35 -13.66 -7.39 3.57
N ASP A 36 -14.32 -7.45 2.41
CA ASP A 36 -13.83 -8.17 1.22
C ASP A 36 -12.87 -7.34 0.37
N THR A 37 -12.57 -6.11 0.78
CA THR A 37 -11.69 -5.18 0.05
C THR A 37 -10.37 -5.01 0.78
N CYS A 38 -9.27 -5.35 0.10
CA CYS A 38 -7.92 -5.33 0.62
C CYS A 38 -7.04 -4.30 -0.09
N LEU A 39 -6.17 -3.63 0.68
CA LEU A 39 -5.07 -2.85 0.15
C LEU A 39 -4.13 -3.78 -0.62
N THR A 40 -3.90 -3.47 -1.89
CA THR A 40 -3.20 -4.35 -2.83
C THR A 40 -2.15 -3.55 -3.60
N ILE A 41 -0.96 -4.12 -3.73
CA ILE A 41 0.09 -3.59 -4.61
C ILE A 41 -0.32 -3.80 -6.08
N GLY A 42 -0.21 -2.76 -6.89
CA GLY A 42 -0.54 -2.76 -8.31
C GLY A 42 0.20 -3.85 -9.12
N PRO A 43 -0.42 -4.39 -10.20
CA PRO A 43 0.19 -5.43 -11.03
C PRO A 43 1.32 -4.89 -11.92
N GLU A 44 1.34 -3.59 -12.18
CA GLU A 44 2.30 -2.93 -13.07
C GLU A 44 3.74 -3.03 -12.56
N PRO A 45 4.76 -3.08 -13.44
CA PRO A 45 6.16 -3.04 -13.01
C PRO A 45 6.46 -1.83 -12.12
N SER A 46 7.37 -1.99 -11.17
CA SER A 46 7.81 -0.87 -10.33
C SER A 46 8.39 0.24 -11.21
N ARG A 47 8.02 1.50 -10.95
CA ARG A 47 8.44 2.68 -11.73
C ARG A 47 9.21 3.66 -10.86
N LEU A 48 10.05 4.47 -11.48
CA LEU A 48 10.74 5.56 -10.81
C LEU A 48 9.73 6.57 -10.27
N THR A 49 9.85 6.92 -8.99
CA THR A 49 9.04 7.98 -8.40
C THR A 49 9.55 9.36 -8.84
N ARG A 50 8.72 10.39 -8.75
CA ARG A 50 9.08 11.77 -9.15
C ARG A 50 10.32 12.31 -8.41
N GLY A 51 10.51 11.95 -7.14
CA GLY A 51 11.72 12.28 -6.38
C GLY A 51 13.00 11.62 -6.92
N GLY A 52 12.83 10.57 -7.74
CA GLY A 52 13.88 9.85 -8.41
C GLY A 52 14.40 10.45 -9.73
N GLN A 53 13.88 11.61 -10.15
CA GLN A 53 14.38 12.30 -11.35
C GLN A 53 15.59 13.20 -11.06
N ARG A 54 15.75 13.66 -9.80
CA ARG A 54 16.81 14.60 -9.40
C ARG A 54 18.11 13.91 -8.98
N LEU A 55 18.05 12.62 -8.64
CA LEU A 55 19.16 11.77 -8.25
C LEU A 55 19.01 10.43 -9.00
N PRO A 56 20.08 9.70 -9.37
CA PRO A 56 19.97 8.38 -10.01
C PRO A 56 19.11 7.48 -9.12
N SER A 57 17.88 7.24 -9.56
CA SER A 57 16.87 6.67 -8.67
C SER A 57 17.08 5.19 -8.48
N LYS A 58 17.43 4.84 -7.25
CA LYS A 58 17.48 3.46 -6.77
C LYS A 58 16.14 2.99 -6.18
N HIS A 59 15.09 3.82 -6.26
CA HIS A 59 13.79 3.57 -5.61
C HIS A 59 12.70 3.49 -6.66
N MET A 60 12.34 2.25 -7.00
CA MET A 60 11.16 1.98 -7.80
C MET A 60 9.98 1.75 -6.85
N ALA A 61 8.85 2.40 -7.12
CA ALA A 61 7.61 2.20 -6.37
C ALA A 61 6.56 1.55 -7.27
N ARG A 62 5.60 0.88 -6.65
CA ARG A 62 4.38 0.42 -7.28
C ARG A 62 3.21 1.22 -6.74
N SER A 63 2.14 1.31 -7.53
CA SER A 63 0.90 1.91 -7.06
C SER A 63 0.26 1.03 -5.98
N LEU A 64 -0.59 1.66 -5.18
CA LEU A 64 -1.49 0.99 -4.26
C LEU A 64 -2.91 1.16 -4.78
N MET A 65 -3.72 0.12 -4.64
CA MET A 65 -5.14 0.16 -4.97
C MET A 65 -5.97 -0.67 -3.99
N LEU A 66 -7.27 -0.43 -4.02
CA LEU A 66 -8.25 -1.35 -3.45
C LEU A 66 -8.58 -2.44 -4.46
N ALA A 67 -8.59 -3.69 -4.01
CA ALA A 67 -9.04 -4.84 -4.80
C ALA A 67 -9.69 -5.86 -3.89
N ALA A 68 -10.43 -6.81 -4.48
CA ALA A 68 -10.98 -7.94 -3.74
C ALA A 68 -9.85 -8.71 -3.02
N CYS A 69 -10.08 -9.04 -1.75
CA CYS A 69 -9.19 -9.92 -1.00
C CYS A 69 -9.14 -11.30 -1.68
N SER A 70 -7.97 -11.75 -2.14
CA SER A 70 -7.86 -13.00 -2.89
C SER A 70 -6.53 -13.71 -2.68
N GLU A 71 -6.55 -15.04 -2.71
CA GLU A 71 -5.34 -15.86 -2.60
C GLU A 71 -4.41 -15.66 -3.81
N SER A 72 -4.97 -15.48 -5.01
CA SER A 72 -4.19 -15.17 -6.22
C SER A 72 -3.42 -13.85 -6.13
N ALA A 73 -3.88 -12.91 -5.30
CA ALA A 73 -3.19 -11.64 -5.04
C ALA A 73 -2.45 -11.62 -3.70
N PHE A 74 -2.36 -12.74 -2.98
CA PHE A 74 -1.90 -12.77 -1.58
C PHE A 74 -0.53 -12.11 -1.40
N ALA A 75 0.45 -12.43 -2.26
CA ALA A 75 1.78 -11.82 -2.20
C ALA A 75 1.77 -10.29 -2.35
N ARG A 76 0.75 -9.73 -3.02
CA ARG A 76 0.54 -8.28 -3.20
C ARG A 76 -0.36 -7.67 -2.13
N GLN A 77 -0.99 -8.50 -1.30
CA GLN A 77 -1.85 -8.12 -0.18
C GLN A 77 -1.19 -8.42 1.18
N LEU A 78 0.08 -8.84 1.17
CA LEU A 78 0.85 -9.14 2.38
C LEU A 78 1.46 -7.85 2.95
N TRP A 79 0.98 -7.45 4.12
CA TRP A 79 1.39 -6.24 4.82
C TRP A 79 2.02 -6.58 6.17
N ARG A 80 3.21 -6.02 6.40
CA ARG A 80 3.88 -6.01 7.70
C ARG A 80 4.00 -4.57 8.17
N LEU A 81 3.51 -4.30 9.37
CA LEU A 81 3.75 -3.04 10.07
C LEU A 81 5.05 -3.18 10.84
N GLU A 82 5.96 -2.22 10.67
CA GLU A 82 7.24 -2.17 11.37
C GLU A 82 7.30 -0.92 12.24
N ALA A 83 8.11 -0.96 13.30
CA ALA A 83 8.39 0.23 14.10
C ALA A 83 8.91 1.35 13.19
N PRO A 84 8.50 2.63 13.44
CA PRO A 84 8.97 3.76 12.66
C PRO A 84 10.49 3.74 12.54
N GLN A 85 10.95 3.70 11.31
CA GLN A 85 12.37 3.63 11.04
C GLN A 85 12.89 5.06 10.91
N ASN A 86 13.81 5.46 11.80
CA ASN A 86 14.47 6.76 11.68
C ASN A 86 15.51 6.69 10.56
N ARG A 87 15.06 6.83 9.31
CA ARG A 87 15.88 6.61 8.11
C ARG A 87 16.03 7.89 7.31
N SER A 88 17.29 8.22 7.02
CA SER A 88 17.69 9.24 6.06
C SER A 88 17.96 8.67 4.65
N GLY A 89 17.74 7.36 4.44
CA GLY A 89 18.09 6.67 3.18
C GLY A 89 17.27 5.41 2.89
N ALA A 90 17.60 4.75 1.79
CA ALA A 90 16.89 3.61 1.20
C ALA A 90 16.81 2.35 2.08
N VAL A 91 15.71 1.59 1.96
CA VAL A 91 15.61 0.21 2.46
C VAL A 91 16.12 -0.75 1.39
N MET A 92 17.25 -1.41 1.64
CA MET A 92 17.74 -2.46 0.73
C MET A 92 16.98 -3.77 0.99
N PRO A 93 16.52 -4.49 -0.06
CA PRO A 93 15.70 -5.70 0.10
C PRO A 93 16.45 -6.90 0.68
N PHE A 94 17.79 -6.85 0.77
CA PHE A 94 18.62 -7.89 1.35
C PHE A 94 19.72 -7.22 2.19
N GLY A 95 19.66 -7.39 3.51
CA GLY A 95 20.81 -7.12 4.38
C GLY A 95 21.89 -8.17 4.12
N LYS A 96 23.17 -7.76 4.17
CA LYS A 96 24.27 -8.71 4.29
C LYS A 96 24.19 -9.46 5.61
#